data_AF-A0A2V7ZJA6-F1
#
_entry.id   AF-A0A2V7ZJA6-F1
#
_cell.length_a   1.000
_cell.length_b   1.000
_cell.length_c   1.000
_cell.angle_alpha   90.00
_cell.angle_beta   90.00
_cell.angle_gamma   90.00
#
_symmetry.space_group_name_H-M   'P 1'
#
loop_
_entity.id
_entity.type
_entity.pdbx_description
1 polymer ?
#
loop_
_entity_poly.entity_id
_entity_poly.type
_entity_poly.pdbx_seq_one_letter_code
_entity_poly.pdbx_strand_id
1 'polypeptide(L)'
;MCGITGKFSYGGAPIDPELLTAMTDAVTHRGPDAAGYYLGDGIGLGHRRLSIIDLSTGDQPLTNEDRTVWVVFNGEIYNFHEVRRELEAAGHRFCTRSDTEVIVHGYEEWGDECVSRFGGMFAFALWDVRRRRLCTLRACRPVWCSAPRSNRCCRMNRFRVSGVPMRSMPT
;
A
#
# COMPACT_ATOMS: atom_id res chain seq x y z
N MET A 1 -6.52 12.65 -6.66
CA MET A 1 -6.34 11.56 -5.68
C MET A 1 -6.19 10.28 -6.48
N CYS A 2 -5.05 9.60 -6.40
CA CYS A 2 -4.70 8.47 -7.25
C CYS A 2 -5.70 7.30 -7.19
N GLY A 3 -5.66 6.44 -8.21
CA GLY A 3 -6.37 5.16 -8.24
C GLY A 3 -5.39 4.01 -7.95
N ILE A 4 -5.82 3.02 -7.16
CA ILE A 4 -5.09 1.76 -6.98
C ILE A 4 -6.01 0.59 -7.33
N THR A 5 -5.45 -0.42 -7.99
CA THR A 5 -6.14 -1.65 -8.37
C THR A 5 -5.25 -2.85 -8.08
N GLY A 6 -5.86 -4.01 -7.91
CA GLY A 6 -5.10 -5.24 -7.79
C GLY A 6 -5.96 -6.49 -7.87
N LYS A 7 -5.35 -7.59 -8.31
CA LYS A 7 -5.95 -8.92 -8.38
C LYS A 7 -4.98 -9.93 -7.78
N PHE A 8 -5.47 -10.74 -6.86
CA PHE A 8 -4.71 -11.80 -6.20
C PHE A 8 -5.38 -13.16 -6.43
N SER A 9 -4.57 -14.17 -6.77
CA SER A 9 -5.00 -15.53 -7.02
C SER A 9 -4.52 -16.45 -5.89
N TYR A 10 -5.45 -16.98 -5.09
CA TYR A 10 -5.15 -17.87 -3.96
C TYR A 10 -4.46 -19.18 -4.35
N GLY A 11 -4.46 -19.54 -5.65
CA GLY A 11 -3.77 -20.71 -6.20
C GLY A 11 -2.51 -20.38 -7.02
N GLY A 12 -2.10 -19.10 -7.05
CA GLY A 12 -0.94 -18.67 -7.84
C GLY A 12 -1.17 -18.66 -9.35
N ALA A 13 -2.42 -18.84 -9.82
CA ALA A 13 -2.71 -18.75 -11.25
C ALA A 13 -2.30 -17.37 -11.78
N PRO A 14 -1.61 -17.30 -12.93
CA PRO A 14 -1.18 -16.04 -13.52
C PRO A 14 -2.33 -15.05 -13.66
N ILE A 15 -2.03 -13.77 -13.43
CA ILE A 15 -2.98 -12.70 -13.67
C ILE A 15 -2.89 -12.29 -15.13
N ASP A 16 -4.02 -12.31 -15.82
CA ASP A 16 -4.15 -11.79 -17.17
C ASP A 16 -3.80 -10.28 -17.21
N PRO A 17 -2.77 -9.88 -17.98
CA PRO A 17 -2.38 -8.48 -18.14
C PRO A 17 -3.52 -7.60 -18.66
N GLU A 18 -4.32 -8.09 -19.61
CA GLU A 18 -5.40 -7.30 -20.23
C GLU A 18 -6.49 -6.99 -19.21
N LEU A 19 -6.84 -7.95 -18.37
CA LEU A 19 -7.75 -7.74 -17.26
C LEU A 19 -7.20 -6.71 -16.26
N LEU A 20 -5.92 -6.77 -15.91
CA LEU A 20 -5.31 -5.81 -15.00
C LEU A 20 -5.33 -4.40 -15.59
N THR A 21 -5.03 -4.26 -16.88
CA THR A 21 -5.15 -3.00 -17.62
C THR A 21 -6.59 -2.50 -17.59
N ALA A 22 -7.57 -3.32 -17.97
CA ALA A 22 -8.99 -2.94 -17.97
C ALA A 22 -9.48 -2.49 -16.58
N MET A 23 -9.08 -3.19 -15.51
CA MET A 23 -9.38 -2.80 -14.13
C MET A 23 -8.79 -1.42 -13.79
N THR A 24 -7.57 -1.16 -14.23
CA THR A 24 -6.83 0.08 -13.96
C THR A 24 -7.37 1.24 -14.81
N ASP A 25 -7.82 0.96 -16.02
CA ASP A 25 -8.45 1.92 -16.93
C ASP A 25 -9.82 2.40 -16.41
N ALA A 26 -10.58 1.51 -15.78
CA ALA A 26 -11.86 1.86 -15.15
C ALA A 26 -11.72 2.94 -14.06
N VAL A 27 -10.54 3.09 -13.45
CA VAL A 27 -10.26 4.11 -12.43
C VAL A 27 -9.43 5.29 -12.96
N THR A 28 -9.31 5.45 -14.29
CA THR A 28 -8.55 6.56 -14.91
C THR A 28 -9.02 7.94 -14.46
N HIS A 29 -10.31 8.12 -14.18
CA HIS A 29 -10.87 9.38 -13.67
C HIS A 29 -10.24 9.85 -12.34
N ARG A 30 -9.58 8.96 -11.60
CA ARG A 30 -8.83 9.29 -10.38
C ARG A 30 -7.39 9.76 -10.65
N GLY A 31 -6.81 9.36 -11.77
CA GLY A 31 -5.42 9.65 -12.14
C GLY A 31 -5.20 9.52 -13.64
N PRO A 32 -5.57 10.54 -14.42
CA PRO A 32 -5.48 10.50 -15.88
C PRO A 32 -4.05 10.65 -16.41
N ASP A 33 -3.09 11.09 -15.58
CA ASP A 33 -1.79 11.55 -16.07
C ASP A 33 -0.79 10.42 -16.30
N ALA A 34 -0.82 9.37 -15.48
CA ALA A 34 0.05 8.21 -15.64
C ALA A 34 -0.59 6.92 -15.14
N ALA A 35 -0.13 5.80 -15.70
CA ALA A 35 -0.47 4.45 -15.26
C ALA A 35 0.81 3.65 -15.00
N GLY A 36 0.73 2.75 -14.03
CA GLY A 36 1.79 1.77 -13.79
C GLY A 36 1.22 0.44 -13.34
N TYR A 37 1.99 -0.62 -13.59
CA TYR A 37 1.56 -2.00 -13.40
C TYR A 37 2.70 -2.84 -12.83
N TYR A 38 2.34 -3.81 -12.01
CA TYR A 38 3.22 -4.89 -11.58
C TYR A 38 2.47 -6.21 -11.75
N LEU A 39 3.13 -7.17 -12.39
CA LEU A 39 2.65 -8.54 -12.55
C LEU A 39 3.68 -9.48 -11.92
N GLY A 40 3.23 -10.30 -10.99
CA GLY A 40 4.02 -11.36 -10.37
C GLY A 40 3.21 -12.64 -10.23
N ASP A 41 3.81 -13.65 -9.59
CA ASP A 41 3.22 -14.99 -9.49
C ASP A 41 1.92 -15.02 -8.67
N GLY A 42 0.79 -14.92 -9.38
CA GLY A 42 -0.55 -14.88 -8.81
C GLY A 42 -0.97 -13.52 -8.26
N ILE A 43 -0.26 -12.44 -8.61
CA ILE A 43 -0.59 -11.07 -8.20
C ILE A 43 -0.46 -10.10 -9.37
N GLY A 44 -1.42 -9.19 -9.48
CA GLY A 44 -1.35 -8.02 -10.33
C GLY A 44 -1.66 -6.78 -9.51
N LEU A 45 -0.85 -5.73 -9.61
CA LEU A 45 -1.07 -4.44 -8.98
C LEU A 45 -1.09 -3.36 -10.06
N GLY A 46 -2.01 -2.42 -9.97
CA GLY A 46 -2.13 -1.29 -10.89
C GLY A 46 -2.27 0.03 -10.13
N HIS A 47 -1.77 1.10 -10.73
CA HIS A 47 -1.82 2.44 -10.18
C HIS A 47 -2.16 3.47 -11.26
N ARG A 48 -2.95 4.48 -10.89
CA ARG A 48 -3.31 5.64 -11.68
C ARG A 48 -2.91 6.91 -10.94
N ARG A 49 -2.00 7.69 -11.51
CA ARG A 49 -1.45 8.90 -10.87
C ARG A 49 -2.22 10.13 -11.31
N LEU A 50 -2.55 10.99 -10.35
CA LEU A 50 -2.92 12.38 -10.60
C LEU A 50 -1.74 13.26 -10.19
N SER A 51 -1.11 13.91 -11.15
CA SER A 51 0.05 14.78 -10.97
C SER A 51 -0.42 16.20 -10.66
N ILE A 52 -0.52 16.55 -9.37
CA ILE A 52 -0.89 17.92 -8.96
C ILE A 52 0.36 18.82 -8.86
N ILE A 53 1.47 18.32 -8.29
CA ILE A 53 2.78 19.01 -8.23
C ILE A 53 3.90 17.95 -8.34
N ASP A 54 4.88 18.23 -9.21
CA ASP A 54 6.14 17.53 -9.48
C ASP A 54 6.04 16.07 -10.03
N LEU A 55 6.64 15.88 -11.20
CA LEU A 55 6.57 14.70 -12.06
C LEU A 55 7.86 13.86 -12.04
N SER A 56 8.80 14.17 -11.14
CA SER A 56 10.17 13.68 -11.30
C SER A 56 10.52 12.40 -10.53
N THR A 57 9.80 12.02 -9.46
CA THR A 57 10.11 10.80 -8.69
C THR A 57 8.86 10.15 -8.07
N GLY A 58 8.90 8.82 -7.85
CA GLY A 58 7.83 8.09 -7.17
C GLY A 58 6.80 7.44 -8.11
N ASP A 59 7.21 6.98 -9.28
CA ASP A 59 6.37 6.13 -10.12
C ASP A 59 5.97 4.87 -9.36
N GLN A 60 4.70 4.49 -9.52
CA GLN A 60 4.11 3.36 -8.82
C GLN A 60 3.59 2.33 -9.83
N PRO A 61 3.67 1.02 -9.53
CA PRO A 61 4.07 0.42 -8.25
C PRO A 61 5.53 0.65 -7.88
N LEU A 62 5.77 1.05 -6.63
CA LEU A 62 7.10 1.33 -6.09
C LEU A 62 7.66 0.08 -5.41
N THR A 63 8.98 -0.07 -5.37
CA THR A 63 9.63 -1.26 -4.83
C THR A 63 10.89 -0.92 -4.04
N ASN A 64 11.32 -1.83 -3.17
CA ASN A 64 12.61 -1.78 -2.48
C ASN A 64 13.78 -2.10 -3.45
N GLU A 65 15.02 -1.98 -2.97
CA GLU A 65 16.22 -2.02 -3.82
C GLU A 65 16.42 -3.37 -4.52
N ASP A 66 15.99 -4.45 -3.90
CA ASP A 66 16.12 -5.81 -4.44
C ASP A 66 14.87 -6.31 -5.18
N ARG A 67 13.85 -5.46 -5.31
CA ARG A 67 12.57 -5.75 -5.98
C ARG A 67 11.77 -6.91 -5.39
N THR A 68 11.90 -7.15 -4.09
CA THR A 68 11.17 -8.22 -3.39
C THR A 68 9.94 -7.73 -2.64
N VAL A 69 9.81 -6.43 -2.41
CA VAL A 69 8.62 -5.80 -1.82
C VAL A 69 8.09 -4.74 -2.77
N TRP A 70 6.82 -4.85 -3.15
CA TRP A 70 6.15 -3.94 -4.08
C TRP A 70 4.96 -3.27 -3.42
N VAL A 71 4.71 -1.99 -3.69
CA VAL A 71 3.59 -1.25 -3.13
C VAL A 71 2.88 -0.40 -4.18
N VAL A 72 1.54 -0.37 -4.09
CA VAL A 72 0.70 0.68 -4.66
C VAL A 72 0.03 1.44 -3.54
N PHE A 73 0.00 2.76 -3.64
CA PHE A 73 -0.33 3.69 -2.58
C PHE A 73 -1.18 4.84 -3.12
N ASN A 74 -2.21 5.19 -2.37
CA ASN A 74 -3.05 6.35 -2.61
C ASN A 74 -3.27 7.09 -1.28
N GLY A 75 -2.79 8.31 -1.18
CA GLY A 75 -2.95 9.16 -0.01
C GLY A 75 -1.69 9.93 0.27
N GLU A 76 -1.47 10.22 1.55
CA GLU A 76 -0.29 10.93 2.03
C GLU A 76 0.09 10.44 3.43
N ILE A 77 1.38 10.20 3.65
CA ILE A 77 1.97 9.93 4.97
C ILE A 77 2.61 11.23 5.46
N TYR A 78 1.96 11.96 6.37
CA TYR A 78 2.38 13.29 6.81
C TYR A 78 3.72 13.28 7.55
N ASN A 79 3.98 12.23 8.33
CA ASN A 79 5.21 12.10 9.10
C ASN A 79 6.32 11.33 8.36
N PHE A 80 6.26 11.22 7.02
CA PHE A 80 7.23 10.42 6.26
C PHE A 80 8.68 10.89 6.43
N HIS A 81 8.92 12.18 6.63
CA HIS A 81 10.28 12.68 6.88
C HIS A 81 10.88 12.15 8.19
N GLU A 82 10.07 12.01 9.24
CA GLU A 82 10.51 11.46 10.53
C GLU A 82 10.80 9.97 10.39
N VAL A 83 9.85 9.23 9.82
CA VAL A 83 9.96 7.79 9.56
C VAL A 83 11.16 7.48 8.67
N ARG A 84 11.39 8.30 7.62
CA ARG A 84 12.54 8.17 6.74
C ARG A 84 13.86 8.29 7.51
N ARG A 85 13.99 9.27 8.41
CA ARG A 85 15.20 9.43 9.24
C ARG A 85 15.45 8.22 10.13
N GLU A 86 14.40 7.64 10.72
CA GLU A 86 14.52 6.40 11.51
C GLU A 86 15.04 5.24 10.64
N LEU A 87 14.51 5.09 9.43
CA LEU A 87 14.91 4.02 8.50
C LEU A 87 16.32 4.24 7.92
N GLU A 88 16.70 5.48 7.60
CA GLU A 88 18.06 5.83 7.20
C GLU A 88 19.06 5.54 8.32
N ALA A 89 18.70 5.81 9.58
CA ALA A 89 19.53 5.46 10.75
C ALA A 89 19.64 3.94 10.97
N ALA A 90 18.63 3.17 10.56
CA ALA A 90 18.66 1.71 10.55
C ALA A 90 19.44 1.12 9.34
N GLY A 91 19.84 1.95 8.38
CA GLY A 91 20.69 1.58 7.24
C GLY A 91 19.98 1.42 5.89
N HIS A 92 18.69 1.78 5.79
CA HIS A 92 17.94 1.73 4.53
C HIS A 92 18.38 2.83 3.55
N ARG A 93 18.32 2.56 2.23
CA ARG A 93 18.75 3.50 1.20
C ARG A 93 17.60 3.87 0.26
N PHE A 94 17.10 5.09 0.47
CA PHE A 94 16.04 5.65 -0.36
C PHE A 94 16.55 6.11 -1.72
N CYS A 95 15.85 5.70 -2.77
CA CYS A 95 16.08 6.08 -4.16
C CYS A 95 15.19 7.25 -4.61
N THR A 96 14.07 7.49 -3.91
CA THR A 96 13.11 8.54 -4.23
C THR A 96 12.98 9.55 -3.09
N ARG A 97 12.24 10.62 -3.33
CA ARG A 97 11.81 11.58 -2.29
C ARG A 97 10.34 11.41 -1.91
N SER A 98 9.68 10.36 -2.42
CA SER A 98 8.26 10.10 -2.17
C SER A 98 8.05 9.51 -0.79
N ASP A 99 6.93 9.89 -0.18
CA ASP A 99 6.38 9.27 1.02
C ASP A 99 6.05 7.79 0.84
N THR A 100 5.78 7.33 -0.39
CA THR A 100 5.46 5.93 -0.68
C THR A 100 6.60 4.98 -0.32
N GLU A 101 7.86 5.44 -0.44
CA GLU A 101 9.04 4.61 -0.19
C GLU A 101 9.24 4.25 1.29
N VAL A 102 8.72 5.06 2.22
CA VAL A 102 8.78 4.68 3.65
C VAL A 102 7.94 3.45 3.97
N ILE A 103 7.00 3.07 3.10
CA ILE A 103 6.16 1.88 3.28
C ILE A 103 6.96 0.61 3.01
N VAL A 104 7.74 0.56 1.92
CA VAL A 104 8.51 -0.64 1.58
C VAL A 104 9.61 -0.88 2.62
N HIS A 105 10.38 0.16 2.97
CA HIS A 105 11.42 0.05 3.99
C HIS A 105 10.86 -0.14 5.40
N GLY A 106 9.75 0.52 5.74
CA GLY A 106 9.08 0.31 7.02
C GLY A 106 8.61 -1.14 7.18
N TYR A 107 8.11 -1.76 6.11
CA TYR A 107 7.74 -3.18 6.12
C TYR A 107 8.97 -4.10 6.26
N GLU A 108 10.10 -3.76 5.65
CA GLU A 108 11.34 -4.53 5.81
C GLU A 108 11.85 -4.52 7.27
N GLU A 109 11.85 -3.34 7.88
CA GLU A 109 12.40 -3.13 9.23
C GLU A 109 11.44 -3.62 10.33
N TRP A 110 10.16 -3.25 10.24
CA TRP A 110 9.18 -3.48 11.32
C TRP A 110 8.10 -4.50 10.96
N GLY A 111 8.09 -5.04 9.75
CA GLY A 111 7.04 -5.96 9.31
C GLY A 111 5.65 -5.31 9.38
N ASP A 112 4.68 -6.03 9.94
CA ASP A 112 3.29 -5.56 10.04
C ASP A 112 3.09 -4.38 10.99
N GLU A 113 4.00 -4.21 11.96
CA GLU A 113 3.96 -3.14 12.95
C GLU A 113 4.28 -1.77 12.33
N CYS A 114 4.84 -1.73 11.11
CA CYS A 114 5.19 -0.49 10.40
C CYS A 114 3.98 0.46 10.27
N VAL A 115 2.78 -0.11 10.14
CA VAL A 115 1.51 0.62 10.03
C VAL A 115 1.28 1.56 11.21
N SER A 116 1.71 1.16 12.41
CA SER A 116 1.54 1.96 13.63
C SER A 116 2.38 3.24 13.63
N ARG A 117 3.43 3.29 12.79
CA ARG A 117 4.36 4.41 12.65
C ARG A 117 3.88 5.46 11.66
N PHE A 118 2.93 5.14 10.78
CA PHE A 118 2.47 6.05 9.74
C PHE A 118 1.29 6.93 10.22
N GLY A 119 1.51 8.23 10.25
CA GLY A 119 0.49 9.24 10.49
C GLY A 119 0.03 9.85 9.17
N GLY A 120 -1.24 9.66 8.80
CA GLY A 120 -1.75 10.19 7.54
C GLY A 120 -3.15 9.71 7.17
N MET A 121 -3.52 10.03 5.93
CA MET A 121 -4.73 9.54 5.28
C MET A 121 -4.33 8.81 4.01
N PHE A 122 -4.36 7.49 4.04
CA PHE A 122 -3.86 6.69 2.95
C PHE A 122 -4.52 5.32 2.82
N ALA A 123 -4.35 4.72 1.65
CA ALA A 123 -4.61 3.32 1.38
C ALA A 123 -3.46 2.75 0.57
N PHE A 124 -3.05 1.52 0.86
CA PHE A 124 -2.04 0.82 0.08
C PHE A 124 -2.33 -0.66 -0.06
N ALA A 125 -1.73 -1.26 -1.08
CA ALA A 125 -1.55 -2.69 -1.21
C ALA A 125 -0.05 -2.98 -1.40
N LEU A 126 0.51 -3.81 -0.52
CA LEU A 126 1.90 -4.23 -0.49
C LEU A 126 2.01 -5.72 -0.75
N TRP A 127 2.88 -6.12 -1.67
CA TRP A 127 3.19 -7.49 -2.01
C TRP A 127 4.63 -7.83 -1.62
N ASP A 128 4.78 -8.80 -0.72
CA ASP A 128 6.05 -9.43 -0.40
C ASP A 128 6.21 -10.69 -1.25
N VAL A 129 7.16 -10.65 -2.19
CA VAL A 129 7.47 -11.75 -3.11
C VAL A 129 8.03 -12.96 -2.36
N ARG A 130 8.93 -12.74 -1.40
CA ARG A 130 9.62 -13.81 -0.65
C ARG A 130 8.64 -14.59 0.21
N ARG A 131 7.69 -13.89 0.84
CA ARG A 131 6.66 -14.48 1.70
C ARG A 131 5.37 -14.83 0.96
N ARG A 132 5.28 -14.51 -0.34
CA ARG A 132 4.05 -14.62 -1.16
C ARG A 132 2.83 -14.04 -0.45
N ARG A 133 2.98 -12.82 0.08
CA ARG A 133 2.03 -12.23 1.01
C ARG A 133 1.55 -10.87 0.52
N LEU A 134 0.23 -10.74 0.40
CA LEU A 134 -0.42 -9.46 0.12
C LEU A 134 -0.95 -8.86 1.42
N CYS A 135 -0.57 -7.61 1.65
CA CYS A 135 -0.98 -6.79 2.78
C CYS A 135 -1.73 -5.57 2.24
N THR A 136 -2.99 -5.42 2.61
CA THR A 136 -3.79 -4.25 2.22
C THR A 136 -4.24 -3.47 3.44
N LEU A 137 -4.13 -2.15 3.37
CA LEU A 137 -4.57 -1.26 4.44
C LEU A 137 -5.27 -0.04 3.89
N ARG A 138 -6.24 0.46 4.66
CA ARG A 138 -6.80 1.79 4.53
C ARG A 138 -6.78 2.47 5.90
N ALA A 139 -6.02 3.55 6.02
CA ALA A 139 -5.94 4.38 7.20
C ALA A 139 -6.65 5.71 6.93
N CYS A 140 -7.83 5.87 7.51
CA CYS A 140 -8.46 7.19 7.67
C CYS A 140 -8.48 7.48 9.18
N ARG A 141 -7.39 8.01 9.74
CA ARG A 141 -7.43 8.51 11.12
C ARG A 141 -7.98 9.94 11.08
N PRO A 142 -9.15 10.24 11.67
CA PRO A 142 -9.46 11.62 12.01
C PRO A 142 -8.47 12.07 13.09
N VAL A 143 -7.78 13.17 12.82
CA VAL A 143 -6.96 13.87 13.80
C VAL A 143 -7.91 14.39 14.89
N TRP A 144 -7.84 13.75 16.07
CA TRP A 144 -8.64 13.93 17.31
C TRP A 144 -10.09 13.39 17.33
N CYS A 145 -10.31 12.35 18.17
CA CYS A 145 -11.61 12.09 18.80
C CYS A 145 -11.39 11.82 20.30
N SER A 146 -11.80 12.76 21.15
CA SER A 146 -12.16 12.45 22.53
C SER A 146 -13.50 11.70 22.51
N ALA A 147 -13.59 10.55 23.17
CA ALA A 147 -14.77 9.71 23.14
C ALA A 147 -15.56 9.83 24.46
N PRO A 148 -16.87 10.15 24.43
CA PRO A 148 -17.79 9.70 25.44
C PRO A 148 -18.17 8.25 25.15
N ARG A 149 -18.13 7.41 26.19
CA ARG A 149 -18.61 6.02 26.16
C ARG A 149 -20.11 6.01 25.88
N SER A 150 -20.52 5.55 24.70
CA SER A 150 -21.54 4.50 24.54
C SER A 150 -21.97 4.37 23.09
N ASN A 151 -22.26 3.12 22.73
CA ASN A 151 -22.99 2.66 21.54
C ASN A 151 -22.24 2.66 20.19
N ARG A 152 -21.64 1.49 19.94
CA ARG A 152 -21.47 0.81 18.64
C ARG A 152 -21.12 1.73 17.46
N CYS A 153 -19.82 2.02 17.32
CA CYS A 153 -19.22 2.46 16.08
C CYS A 153 -18.47 1.27 15.44
N CYS A 154 -18.78 0.94 14.19
CA CYS A 154 -18.07 -0.07 13.42
C CYS A 154 -16.59 0.30 13.29
N ARG A 155 -15.74 -0.43 14.00
CA ARG A 155 -14.29 -0.28 14.04
C ARG A 155 -13.68 -0.83 12.74
N MET A 156 -13.65 -0.06 11.65
CA MET A 156 -12.93 -0.43 10.42
C MET A 156 -11.51 0.14 10.44
N ASN A 157 -10.57 -0.65 10.97
CA ASN A 157 -9.13 -0.33 11.02
C ASN A 157 -8.26 -1.57 10.67
N ARG A 158 -8.78 -2.56 9.95
CA ARG A 158 -8.09 -3.85 9.75
C ARG A 158 -7.17 -3.84 8.53
N PHE A 159 -5.87 -3.96 8.79
CA PHE A 159 -4.88 -4.56 7.90
C PHE A 159 -5.36 -5.97 7.52
N ARG A 160 -5.58 -6.22 6.22
CA ARG A 160 -5.98 -7.55 5.76
C ARG A 160 -4.77 -8.22 5.11
N VAL A 161 -4.38 -9.34 5.70
CA VAL A 161 -3.35 -10.25 5.22
C VAL A 161 -4.04 -11.43 4.55
N SER A 162 -3.84 -11.63 3.25
CA SER A 162 -4.22 -12.89 2.62
C SER A 162 -3.11 -13.91 2.89
N GLY A 163 -3.41 -14.97 3.65
CA GLY A 163 -2.43 -16.00 4.02
C GLY A 163 -2.69 -16.69 5.37
N VAL A 164 -3.62 -16.19 6.18
CA VAL A 164 -4.06 -16.87 7.41
C VAL A 164 -5.43 -17.52 7.15
N PRO A 165 -5.59 -18.85 7.32
CA PRO A 165 -6.91 -19.47 7.25
C PRO A 165 -7.82 -18.80 8.28
N MET A 166 -9.04 -18.44 7.86
CA MET A 166 -10.09 -17.95 8.73
C MET A 166 -10.32 -19.00 9.83
N ARG A 167 -9.74 -18.82 11.02
CA ARG A 167 -10.20 -19.54 12.20
C ARG A 167 -11.60 -19.03 12.49
N SER A 168 -12.57 -19.93 12.38
CA SER A 168 -13.94 -19.76 12.84
C SER A 168 -13.93 -19.17 14.25
N MET A 169 -14.58 -18.01 14.42
CA MET A 169 -14.90 -17.51 15.75
C MET A 169 -15.93 -18.47 16.40
N PRO A 170 -15.76 -18.86 17.67
CA PRO A 170 -16.84 -19.53 18.38
C PRO A 170 -18.01 -18.55 18.56
N THR A 171 -19.21 -19.09 18.36
CA THR A 171 -20.53 -18.46 18.56
C THR A 171 -20.71 -17.83 19.92
#